data_AF-A0A822ZIG2-F1
#
_entry.id   AF-A0A822ZIG2-F1
#
_cell.length_a   1.000
_cell.length_b   1.000
_cell.length_c   1.000
_cell.angle_alpha   90.00
_cell.angle_beta   90.00
_cell.angle_gamma   90.00
#
_symmetry.space_group_name_H-M   'P 1'
#
loop_
_entity.id
_entity.type
_entity.pdbx_description
1 polymer ?
#
loop_
_entity_poly.entity_id
_entity_poly.type
_entity_poly.pdbx_seq_one_letter_code
_entity_poly.pdbx_strand_id
1 'polypeptide(L)' 'MLGGHLGEKAAEDLKQRIIEHNILVVSKYYSRITLKRLAELLYLTLQVHQLR' A
#
# COMPACT_ATOMS: atom_id res chain seq x y z
N MET A 1 -21.12 23.33 5.86
CA MET A 1 -20.01 23.08 4.92
C MET A 1 -19.82 21.58 4.77
N LEU A 2 -20.22 20.98 3.64
CA LEU A 2 -20.15 19.54 3.36
C LEU A 2 -18.85 19.10 2.65
N GLY A 3 -17.92 20.03 2.42
CA GLY A 3 -16.75 19.81 1.54
C GLY A 3 -15.55 19.13 2.19
N GLY A 4 -15.45 19.08 3.53
CA GLY A 4 -14.26 18.53 4.22
C GLY A 4 -14.16 17.00 4.16
N HIS A 5 -15.24 16.29 4.49
CA HIS A 5 -15.26 14.82 4.59
C HIS A 5 -15.08 14.09 3.24
N LEU A 6 -15.47 14.72 2.12
CA LEU A 6 -15.30 14.14 0.79
C LEU A 6 -13.84 14.12 0.36
N GLY A 7 -13.04 15.12 0.77
CA GLY A 7 -11.61 15.20 0.46
C GLY A 7 -10.79 14.11 1.17
N GLU A 8 -11.08 13.87 2.45
CA GLU A 8 -10.41 12.83 3.24
C GLU A 8 -10.70 11.43 2.67
N LYS A 9 -11.97 11.12 2.41
CA LYS A 9 -12.36 9.85 1.80
C LYS A 9 -11.73 9.65 0.42
N ALA A 10 -11.73 10.68 -0.42
CA ALA A 10 -11.10 10.60 -1.75
C ALA A 10 -9.59 10.34 -1.66
N ALA A 11 -8.90 10.92 -0.68
CA ALA A 11 -7.48 10.69 -0.43
C ALA A 11 -7.21 9.26 0.05
N GLU A 12 -8.06 8.70 0.92
CA GLU A 12 -7.97 7.31 1.35
C GLU A 12 -8.21 6.33 0.19
N ASP A 13 -9.25 6.56 -0.62
CA ASP A 13 -9.56 5.74 -1.79
C ASP A 13 -8.43 5.80 -2.83
N LEU A 14 -7.81 6.97 -3.01
CA LEU A 14 -6.64 7.12 -3.87
C LEU A 14 -5.45 6.31 -3.33
N LYS A 15 -5.18 6.40 -2.03
CA LYS A 15 -4.10 5.64 -1.37
C LYS A 15 -4.29 4.14 -1.55
N GLN A 16 -5.51 3.61 -1.37
CA GLN A 16 -5.81 2.19 -1.57
C GLN A 16 -5.55 1.76 -3.02
N ARG A 17 -6.03 2.52 -4.01
CA ARG A 17 -5.82 2.22 -5.44
C ARG A 17 -4.36 2.22 -5.84
N ILE A 18 -3.55 3.13 -5.28
CA ILE A 18 -2.10 3.15 -5.53
C ILE A 18 -1.43 1.90 -4.96
N ILE A 19 -1.79 1.47 -3.75
CA ILE A 19 -1.25 0.25 -3.14
C ILE A 19 -1.58 -0.98 -4.01
N GLU A 20 -2.84 -1.12 -4.42
CA GLU A 20 -3.30 -2.22 -5.27
C GLU A 20 -2.55 -2.24 -6.62
N HIS A 21 -2.48 -1.09 -7.29
CA HIS A 21 -1.76 -0.96 -8.55
C HIS A 21 -0.30 -1.40 -8.42
N ASN A 22 0.39 -0.92 -7.37
CA ASN A 22 1.80 -1.23 -7.19
C ASN A 22 2.04 -2.72 -6.90
N ILE A 23 1.13 -3.38 -6.17
CA ILE A 23 1.19 -4.84 -5.97
C ILE A 23 1.03 -5.58 -7.31
N LEU A 24 0.07 -5.16 -8.16
CA LEU A 24 -0.13 -5.76 -9.49
C LEU A 24 1.04 -5.53 -10.43
N VAL A 25 1.74 -4.39 -10.32
CA VAL A 25 2.96 -4.13 -11.09
C VAL A 25 4.07 -5.08 -10.62
N VAL A 26 4.29 -5.21 -9.30
CA VAL A 26 5.33 -6.10 -8.75
C VAL A 26 5.09 -7.56 -9.14
N SER A 27 3.84 -8.03 -9.13
CA SER A 27 3.51 -9.43 -9.44
C SER A 27 3.81 -9.83 -10.90
N LYS A 28 3.84 -8.87 -11.83
CA LYS A 28 4.20 -9.11 -13.24
C LYS A 28 5.70 -9.40 -13.42
N TYR A 29 6.55 -8.86 -12.56
CA TYR A 29 8.01 -8.94 -12.71
C TYR A 29 8.66 -9.93 -11.73
N TYR A 30 8.00 -10.25 -10.62
CA TYR A 30 8.55 -11.11 -9.57
C TYR A 30 7.64 -12.30 -9.31
N SER A 31 8.11 -13.51 -9.62
CA SER A 31 7.46 -14.76 -9.21
C SER A 31 7.69 -15.06 -7.72
N ARG A 32 8.73 -14.48 -7.12
CA ARG A 32 9.04 -14.51 -5.68
C ARG A 32 9.74 -13.21 -5.27
N ILE A 33 9.38 -12.70 -4.09
CA ILE A 33 9.97 -11.50 -3.50
C ILE A 33 9.94 -11.61 -1.96
N THR A 34 10.94 -11.04 -1.29
CA THR A 34 10.94 -10.96 0.19
C THR A 34 10.01 -9.85 0.66
N LEU A 35 9.42 -10.01 1.85
CA LEU A 35 8.53 -9.01 2.42
C LEU A 35 9.21 -7.64 2.60
N LYS A 36 10.50 -7.64 2.97
CA LYS A 36 11.32 -6.43 3.06
C LYS A 36 11.44 -5.71 1.72
N ARG A 37 11.77 -6.44 0.64
CA ARG A 37 11.91 -5.86 -0.70
C ARG A 37 10.57 -5.35 -1.24
N LEU A 38 9.48 -6.07 -0.95
CA LEU A 38 8.13 -5.63 -1.31
C LEU A 38 7.79 -4.31 -0.61
N ALA A 39 8.03 -4.20 0.71
CA ALA A 39 7.78 -2.98 1.46
C ALA A 39 8.59 -1.77 0.96
N GLU A 40 9.87 -1.98 0.60
CA GLU A 40 10.71 -0.95 -0.03
C GLU A 40 10.12 -0.45 -1.36
N LEU A 41 9.66 -1.36 -2.23
CA LEU A 41 9.08 -1.01 -3.53
C LEU A 41 7.72 -0.29 -3.41
N LEU A 42 6.95 -0.63 -2.38
CA LEU A 42 5.62 -0.05 -2.15
C LEU A 42 5.64 1.18 -1.23
N TYR A 43 6.83 1.59 -0.76
CA TYR A 43 7.01 2.64 0.25
C TYR A 43 6.13 2.40 1.50
N LEU A 44 6.09 1.14 1.95
CA LEU A 44 5.35 0.69 3.13
C LEU A 44 6.29 0.42 4.29
N THR A 45 5.80 0.60 5.51
CA THR A 45 6.50 0.22 6.74
C THR A 45 6.10 -1.19 7.17
N LEU A 46 7.08 -2.03 7.48
CA LEU A 46 6.83 -3.35 8.05
C LEU A 46 6.52 -3.24 9.54
N GLN A 47 5.34 -3.69 9.96
CA GLN A 47 5.01 -3.87 11.37
C GLN A 47 5.14 -5.37 11.71
N VAL A 48 6.19 -5.72 12.44
CA VAL A 48 6.40 -7.10 12.91
C VAL A 48 5.73 -7.23 14.26
N HIS A 49 4.64 -7.99 14.33
CA HIS A 49 4.05 -8.34 15.61
C HIS A 49 4.92 -9.41 16.27
N GLN A 50 5.66 -9.04 17.32
CA GLN A 50 6.34 -10.00 18.18
C GLN A 50 5.27 -10.72 19.00
N LEU A 51 4.96 -11.96 18.62
CA LEU A 51 4.26 -12.90 19.49
C LEU A 51 5.19 -13.17 20.68
N ARG A 52 4.76 -12.77 21.87
CA ARG A 52 5.35 -13.19 23.15
C ARG A 52 4.80 -14.55 23.54
#